data_AF-A0A8X7BJ30-F1
#
_entry.id   AF-A0A8X7BJ30-F1
#
_cell.length_a   1.000
_cell.length_b   1.000
_cell.length_c   1.000
_cell.angle_alpha   90.00
_cell.angle_beta   90.00
_cell.angle_gamma   90.00
#
_symmetry.space_group_name_H-M   'P 1'
#
loop_
_entity.id
_entity.type
_entity.pdbx_description
1 polymer ?
#
loop_
_entity_poly.entity_id
_entity_poly.type
_entity_poly.pdbx_seq_one_letter_code
_entity_poly.pdbx_strand_id
1 'polypeptide(L)'
;MNRFSLSADDHRTRVWRRTGQRSDPALIVERHTAISQGVTVWGAISWDTRSSLVVLQGTLTARRYVDDVLTPIVLPMLSSRPGAIYQQDNARPHTARLSQQCLQGYDVLPWPARSPDLSPIEHVWNALGRQLQPSRDTGELTAQMQRLWQDLPQGVISDLIESMPRRISACIAARGGFTTY
;
A
#
# COMPACT_ATOMS: atom_id res chain seq x y z
N MET A 1 3.41 -1.11 -3.50
CA MET A 1 3.23 -2.49 -2.97
C MET A 1 2.87 -2.36 -1.50
N ASN A 2 1.91 -3.12 -0.99
CA ASN A 2 1.57 -3.11 0.44
C ASN A 2 1.54 -4.53 1.02
N ARG A 3 1.81 -4.67 2.32
CA ARG A 3 1.84 -5.94 3.04
C ARG A 3 0.78 -5.94 4.15
N PHE A 4 -0.08 -6.95 4.12
CA PHE A 4 -1.09 -7.21 5.15
C PHE A 4 -0.73 -8.46 5.94
N SER A 5 -0.99 -8.46 7.25
CA SER A 5 -0.61 -9.55 8.17
C SER A 5 -1.83 -10.33 8.66
N LEU A 6 -1.63 -11.60 9.05
CA LEU A 6 -2.70 -12.47 9.54
C LEU A 6 -3.26 -12.09 10.91
N SER A 7 -2.50 -11.39 11.76
CA SER A 7 -3.03 -10.84 13.01
C SER A 7 -3.49 -9.39 12.81
N ALA A 8 -4.71 -9.09 13.27
CA ALA A 8 -5.23 -7.72 13.43
C ALA A 8 -4.61 -7.04 14.66
N ASP A 9 -3.32 -7.25 14.91
CA ASP A 9 -2.68 -6.65 16.06
C ASP A 9 -2.32 -5.19 15.70
N ASP A 10 -3.15 -4.24 16.15
CA ASP A 10 -3.02 -2.78 15.96
C ASP A 10 -1.72 -2.19 16.56
N HIS A 11 -0.75 -3.03 16.94
CA HIS A 11 0.52 -2.66 17.58
C HIS A 11 0.37 -1.68 18.77
N ARG A 12 -0.84 -1.55 19.32
CA ARG A 12 -1.22 -0.60 20.37
C ARG A 12 -1.90 -1.29 21.53
N THR A 13 -1.22 -2.26 22.12
CA THR A 13 -1.55 -2.70 23.48
C THR A 13 -1.07 -1.63 24.47
N ARG A 14 -1.96 -0.72 24.88
CA ARG A 14 -1.66 0.25 25.95
C ARG A 14 -1.83 -0.45 27.31
N VAL A 15 -0.71 -0.62 28.02
CA VAL A 15 -0.70 -1.10 29.41
C VAL A 15 -0.39 0.07 30.33
N TRP A 16 -1.30 0.39 31.26
CA TRP A 16 -1.04 1.37 32.31
C TRP A 16 -0.30 0.70 33.48
N ARG A 17 0.80 1.29 33.95
CA ARG A 17 1.63 0.76 35.05
C ARG A 17 1.83 1.81 36.13
N ARG A 18 1.82 1.41 37.40
CA ARG A 18 2.26 2.25 38.54
C ARG A 18 3.74 1.99 38.83
N THR A 19 4.45 2.99 39.35
CA THR A 19 5.88 2.92 39.69
C THR A 19 6.12 1.79 40.72
N GLY A 20 6.87 0.75 40.35
CA GLY A 20 7.30 -0.34 41.26
C GLY A 20 7.04 -1.78 40.80
N GLN A 21 6.20 -2.03 39.78
CA GLN A 21 5.81 -3.38 39.36
C GLN A 21 6.58 -3.90 38.13
N ARG A 22 7.92 -3.86 38.17
CA ARG A 22 8.76 -4.19 37.00
C ARG A 22 8.81 -5.69 36.67
N SER A 23 8.38 -6.57 37.57
CA SER A 23 8.62 -8.02 37.49
C SER A 23 7.37 -8.89 37.71
N ASP A 24 6.15 -8.35 37.58
CA ASP A 24 4.91 -9.13 37.76
C ASP A 24 4.60 -9.98 36.50
N PRO A 25 4.54 -11.33 36.60
CA PRO A 25 4.23 -12.22 35.48
C PRO A 25 2.84 -11.99 34.87
N ALA A 26 1.87 -11.43 35.62
CA ALA A 26 0.53 -11.13 35.13
C ALA A 26 0.47 -9.88 34.22
N LEU A 27 1.57 -9.14 34.10
CA LEU A 27 1.71 -7.92 33.29
C LEU A 27 2.76 -8.06 32.17
N ILE A 28 3.20 -9.29 31.90
CA ILE A 28 4.07 -9.64 30.78
C ILE A 28 3.18 -9.93 29.57
N VAL A 29 3.15 -9.00 28.61
CA VAL A 29 2.67 -9.31 27.26
C VAL A 29 3.80 -10.06 26.59
N GLU A 30 3.61 -11.36 26.34
CA GLU A 30 4.52 -12.13 25.49
C GLU A 30 4.61 -11.44 24.13
N ARG A 31 5.81 -10.97 23.82
CA ARG A 31 6.10 -10.32 22.55
C ARG A 31 6.30 -11.45 21.55
N HIS A 32 5.27 -11.79 20.80
CA HIS A 32 5.43 -12.68 19.65
C HIS A 32 6.33 -11.99 18.62
N THR A 33 7.62 -12.34 18.63
CA THR A 33 8.64 -11.98 17.61
C THR A 33 8.54 -12.86 16.37
N ALA A 34 7.48 -13.66 16.25
CA ALA A 34 7.20 -14.41 15.03
C ALA A 34 6.86 -13.41 13.91
N ILE A 35 7.59 -13.52 12.80
CA ILE A 35 7.22 -12.86 11.54
C ILE A 35 5.76 -13.21 11.29
N SER A 36 4.85 -12.25 11.44
CA SER A 36 3.45 -12.51 11.12
C SER A 36 3.42 -12.91 9.65
N GLN A 37 2.96 -14.15 9.41
CA GLN A 37 2.65 -14.58 8.07
C GLN A 37 1.66 -13.57 7.50
N GLY A 38 1.85 -13.21 6.24
CA GLY A 38 1.15 -12.08 5.63
C GLY A 38 1.24 -12.14 4.12
N VAL A 39 0.37 -11.38 3.48
CA VAL A 39 0.26 -11.33 2.02
C VAL A 39 0.80 -9.99 1.56
N THR A 40 1.69 -10.04 0.57
CA THR A 40 2.16 -8.84 -0.12
C THR A 40 1.37 -8.69 -1.41
N VAL A 41 0.79 -7.52 -1.63
CA VAL A 41 -0.05 -7.25 -2.80
C VAL A 41 0.42 -6.02 -3.57
N TRP A 42 0.11 -6.01 -4.86
CA TRP A 42 0.26 -4.87 -5.73
C TRP A 42 -1.05 -4.61 -6.48
N GLY A 43 -1.35 -3.34 -6.68
CA GLY A 43 -2.47 -2.88 -7.50
C GLY A 43 -2.18 -1.47 -8.00
N ALA A 44 -2.94 -1.05 -9.00
CA ALA A 44 -2.96 0.32 -9.51
C ALA A 44 -4.40 0.83 -9.52
N ILE A 45 -4.54 2.13 -9.30
CA ILE A 45 -5.81 2.86 -9.38
C ILE A 45 -5.67 4.03 -10.35
N SER A 46 -6.79 4.41 -10.94
CA SER A 46 -6.96 5.61 -11.74
C SER A 46 -8.37 6.16 -11.51
N TRP A 47 -8.67 7.32 -12.07
CA TRP A 47 -9.95 8.00 -11.81
C TRP A 47 -11.18 7.15 -12.17
N ASP A 48 -11.15 6.44 -13.29
CA ASP A 48 -12.27 5.63 -13.82
C ASP A 48 -12.07 4.11 -13.73
N THR A 49 -10.87 3.63 -13.40
CA THR A 49 -10.61 2.18 -13.32
C THR A 49 -9.56 1.82 -12.27
N ARG A 50 -9.44 0.52 -11.99
CA ARG A 50 -8.39 -0.10 -11.18
C ARG A 50 -7.88 -1.36 -11.85
N SER A 51 -6.65 -1.74 -11.55
CA SER A 51 -6.08 -3.01 -12.04
C SER A 51 -6.71 -4.22 -11.34
N SER A 52 -6.40 -5.42 -11.82
CA SER A 52 -6.47 -6.62 -10.98
C SER A 52 -5.49 -6.51 -9.80
N LEU A 53 -5.81 -7.19 -8.69
CA LEU A 53 -4.92 -7.28 -7.53
C LEU A 53 -3.90 -8.41 -7.76
N VAL A 54 -2.61 -8.06 -7.73
CA VAL A 54 -1.51 -9.02 -7.86
C VAL A 54 -1.04 -9.44 -6.48
N VAL A 55 -1.00 -10.75 -6.25
CA VAL A 55 -0.47 -11.34 -5.01
C VAL A 55 1.00 -11.70 -5.24
N LEU A 56 1.88 -11.02 -4.53
CA LEU A 56 3.32 -11.18 -4.66
C LEU A 56 3.83 -12.19 -3.64
N GLN A 57 4.27 -13.35 -4.13
CA GLN A 57 4.91 -14.37 -3.30
C GLN A 57 6.38 -14.03 -3.08
N GLY A 58 6.84 -13.90 -1.84
CA GLY A 58 8.24 -13.59 -1.53
C GLY A 58 8.66 -12.16 -1.90
N THR A 59 9.97 -11.91 -2.01
CA THR A 59 10.50 -10.56 -2.26
C THR A 59 10.28 -10.12 -3.70
N LEU A 60 9.75 -8.90 -3.88
CA LEU A 60 9.64 -8.26 -5.18
C LEU A 60 11.03 -7.77 -5.64
N THR A 61 11.59 -8.40 -6.67
CA THR A 61 12.81 -7.96 -7.34
C THR A 61 12.47 -7.04 -8.51
N ALA A 62 13.45 -6.30 -9.03
CA ALA A 62 13.25 -5.47 -10.23
C ALA A 62 12.75 -6.30 -11.43
N ARG A 63 13.29 -7.52 -11.60
CA ARG A 63 12.88 -8.43 -12.67
C ARG A 63 11.42 -8.84 -12.53
N ARG A 64 11.01 -9.24 -11.32
CA ARG A 64 9.62 -9.59 -11.04
C ARG A 64 8.68 -8.40 -11.12
N TYR A 65 9.14 -7.21 -10.76
CA TYR A 65 8.35 -6.01 -10.97
C TYR A 65 8.10 -5.76 -12.47
N VAL A 66 9.06 -6.03 -13.35
CA VAL A 66 8.84 -5.96 -14.80
C VAL A 66 7.89 -7.06 -15.29
N ASP A 67 8.17 -8.31 -14.92
CA ASP A 67 7.49 -9.49 -15.47
C ASP A 67 6.07 -9.67 -14.90
N ASP A 68 5.87 -9.45 -13.61
CA ASP A 68 4.62 -9.71 -12.91
C ASP A 68 3.70 -8.48 -12.87
N VAL A 69 4.24 -7.27 -13.05
CA VAL A 69 3.51 -6.01 -12.81
C VAL A 69 3.57 -5.04 -14.00
N LEU A 70 4.76 -4.57 -14.39
CA LEU A 70 4.85 -3.50 -15.39
C LEU A 70 4.31 -3.99 -16.74
N THR A 71 4.89 -5.06 -17.27
CA THR A 71 4.56 -5.59 -18.59
C THR A 71 3.11 -6.03 -18.73
N PRO A 72 2.55 -6.86 -17.82
CA PRO A 72 1.18 -7.35 -17.99
C PRO A 72 0.08 -6.37 -17.60
N ILE A 73 0.37 -5.35 -16.77
CA ILE A 73 -0.67 -4.49 -16.18
C ILE A 73 -0.43 -3.02 -16.46
N VAL A 74 0.72 -2.48 -16.05
CA VAL A 74 0.97 -1.03 -16.14
C VAL A 74 1.07 -0.58 -17.59
N LEU A 75 1.89 -1.25 -18.42
CA LEU A 75 2.09 -0.82 -19.80
C LEU A 75 0.79 -0.85 -20.63
N PRO A 76 -0.07 -1.88 -20.56
CA PRO A 76 -1.38 -1.85 -21.22
C PRO A 76 -2.30 -0.73 -20.71
N MET A 77 -2.31 -0.48 -19.40
CA MET A 77 -3.11 0.61 -18.83
C MET A 77 -2.62 1.99 -19.31
N LEU A 78 -1.31 2.20 -19.44
CA LEU A 78 -0.76 3.46 -19.95
C LEU A 78 -0.96 3.59 -21.46
N SER A 79 -0.76 2.51 -22.21
CA SER A 79 -0.96 2.49 -23.67
C SER A 79 -2.39 2.81 -24.08
N SER A 80 -3.37 2.40 -23.27
CA SER A 80 -4.80 2.70 -23.53
C SER A 80 -5.21 4.11 -23.10
N ARG A 81 -4.30 4.90 -22.50
CA ARG A 81 -4.59 6.21 -21.92
C ARG A 81 -3.51 7.25 -22.28
N PRO A 82 -3.56 7.82 -23.49
CA PRO A 82 -2.63 8.86 -23.90
C PRO A 82 -2.62 10.04 -22.91
N GLY A 83 -1.43 10.45 -22.47
CA GLY A 83 -1.25 11.54 -21.49
C GLY A 83 -1.41 11.12 -20.02
N ALA A 84 -1.62 9.83 -19.72
CA ALA A 84 -1.59 9.34 -18.35
C ALA A 84 -0.17 9.39 -17.78
N ILE A 85 -0.05 9.85 -16.53
CA ILE A 85 1.21 9.89 -15.79
C ILE A 85 1.21 8.72 -14.79
N TYR A 86 2.22 7.86 -14.86
CA TYR A 86 2.39 6.75 -13.95
C TYR A 86 3.03 7.21 -12.63
N GLN A 87 2.39 6.91 -11.51
CA GLN A 87 2.94 7.19 -10.18
C GLN A 87 3.43 5.87 -9.54
N GLN A 88 4.65 5.90 -8.99
CA GLN A 88 5.21 4.83 -8.15
C GLN A 88 6.08 5.45 -7.07
N ASP A 89 6.31 4.72 -5.97
CA ASP A 89 7.26 5.13 -4.94
C ASP A 89 8.72 4.85 -5.35
N ASN A 90 9.67 5.30 -4.54
CA ASN A 90 11.10 5.10 -4.75
C ASN A 90 11.65 3.79 -4.16
N ALA A 91 10.85 2.73 -4.07
CA ALA A 91 11.34 1.43 -3.65
C ALA A 91 12.43 0.91 -4.63
N ARG A 92 13.41 0.16 -4.10
CA ARG A 92 14.57 -0.33 -4.88
C ARG A 92 14.19 -1.03 -6.19
N PRO A 93 13.15 -1.88 -6.26
CA PRO A 93 12.72 -2.47 -7.53
C PRO A 93 12.23 -1.45 -8.54
N HIS A 94 11.56 -0.38 -8.11
CA HIS A 94 10.98 0.64 -8.99
C HIS A 94 12.04 1.57 -9.57
N THR A 95 13.07 1.90 -8.79
CA THR A 95 14.20 2.76 -9.22
C THR A 95 15.31 1.99 -9.92
N ALA A 96 15.22 0.66 -10.01
CA ALA A 96 16.22 -0.15 -10.68
C ALA A 96 16.27 0.18 -12.18
N ARG A 97 17.47 0.14 -12.77
CA ARG A 97 17.68 0.42 -14.19
C ARG A 97 16.73 -0.36 -15.10
N LEU A 98 16.52 -1.64 -14.80
CA LEU A 98 15.64 -2.51 -15.58
C LEU A 98 14.19 -1.98 -15.62
N SER A 99 13.67 -1.52 -14.48
CA SER A 99 12.30 -0.99 -14.38
C SER A 99 12.18 0.40 -15.01
N GLN A 100 13.20 1.24 -14.86
CA GLN A 100 13.27 2.55 -15.54
C GLN A 100 13.33 2.41 -17.06
N GLN A 101 14.11 1.44 -17.58
CA GLN A 101 14.16 1.14 -19.00
C GLN A 101 12.81 0.63 -19.53
N CYS A 102 12.10 -0.20 -18.77
CA CYS A 102 10.75 -0.66 -19.12
C CYS A 102 9.74 0.50 -19.26
N LEU A 103 9.95 1.59 -18.53
CA LEU A 103 9.09 2.78 -18.52
C LEU A 103 9.61 3.93 -19.41
N GLN A 104 10.70 3.75 -20.17
CA GLN A 104 11.40 4.83 -20.89
C GLN A 104 10.55 5.58 -21.94
N GLY A 105 9.38 5.06 -22.32
CA GLY A 105 8.43 5.70 -23.24
C GLY A 105 7.18 6.27 -22.59
N TYR A 106 7.10 6.30 -21.26
CA TYR A 106 5.93 6.74 -20.51
C TYR A 106 6.29 7.85 -19.52
N ASP A 107 5.33 8.74 -19.26
CA ASP A 107 5.48 9.76 -18.24
C ASP A 107 5.39 9.13 -16.86
N VAL A 108 6.45 9.28 -16.06
CA VAL A 108 6.51 8.81 -14.68
C VAL A 108 6.60 10.02 -13.76
N LEU A 109 5.69 10.13 -12.79
CA LEU A 109 5.66 11.21 -11.83
C LEU A 109 6.89 11.14 -10.92
N PRO A 110 7.74 12.18 -10.84
CA PRO A 110 8.81 12.23 -9.86
C PRO A 110 8.22 12.21 -8.44
N TRP A 111 8.56 11.18 -7.66
CA TRP A 111 8.01 11.02 -6.32
C TRP A 111 9.00 11.47 -5.23
N PRO A 112 8.59 12.31 -4.27
CA PRO A 112 9.46 12.69 -3.16
C PRO A 112 9.72 11.50 -2.23
N ALA A 113 10.93 11.45 -1.66
CA ALA A 113 11.27 10.41 -0.69
C ALA A 113 10.37 10.52 0.56
N ARG A 114 10.01 9.36 1.15
CA ARG A 114 9.29 9.26 2.44
C ARG A 114 7.96 10.02 2.50
N SER A 115 7.22 10.08 1.39
CA SER A 115 5.92 10.75 1.33
C SER A 115 4.76 9.76 1.03
N PRO A 116 4.52 8.74 1.86
CA PRO A 116 3.40 7.82 1.65
C PRO A 116 2.05 8.54 1.76
N ASP A 117 1.95 9.59 2.58
CA ASP A 117 0.72 10.37 2.82
C ASP A 117 0.20 11.08 1.56
N LEU A 118 1.07 11.25 0.55
CA LEU A 118 0.72 11.87 -0.72
C LEU A 118 0.22 10.85 -1.75
N SER A 119 0.28 9.55 -1.47
CA SER A 119 -0.10 8.51 -2.41
C SER A 119 -1.58 8.13 -2.24
N PRO A 120 -2.46 8.34 -3.24
CA PRO A 120 -3.87 7.98 -3.12
C PRO A 120 -4.05 6.50 -2.82
N ILE A 121 -3.25 5.62 -3.41
CA ILE A 121 -3.41 4.18 -3.22
C ILE A 121 -3.14 3.73 -1.78
N GLU A 122 -2.32 4.46 -1.00
CA GLU A 122 -2.12 4.16 0.41
C GLU A 122 -3.40 4.37 1.24
N HIS A 123 -4.25 5.32 0.85
CA HIS A 123 -5.57 5.48 1.48
C HIS A 123 -6.51 4.35 1.13
N VAL A 124 -6.45 3.86 -0.11
CA VAL A 124 -7.18 2.65 -0.50
C VAL A 124 -6.73 1.47 0.35
N TRP A 125 -5.41 1.25 0.47
CA TRP A 125 -4.90 0.16 1.31
C TRP A 125 -5.32 0.29 2.77
N ASN A 126 -5.29 1.50 3.34
CA ASN A 126 -5.76 1.74 4.70
C ASN A 126 -7.25 1.44 4.87
N ALA A 127 -8.09 1.85 3.89
CA ALA A 127 -9.52 1.60 3.92
C ALA A 127 -9.85 0.10 3.80
N LEU A 128 -9.12 -0.63 2.96
CA LEU A 128 -9.26 -2.08 2.84
C LEU A 128 -8.77 -2.79 4.10
N GLY A 129 -7.62 -2.38 4.65
CA GLY A 129 -7.05 -2.92 5.89
C GLY A 129 -8.01 -2.84 7.08
N ARG A 130 -8.77 -1.76 7.20
CA ARG A 130 -9.80 -1.58 8.25
C ARG A 130 -11.01 -2.50 8.09
N GLN A 131 -11.27 -3.00 6.88
CA GLN A 131 -12.39 -3.91 6.60
C GLN A 131 -12.01 -5.38 6.76
N LEU A 132 -10.71 -5.68 6.83
CA LEU A 132 -10.23 -7.04 7.00
C LEU A 132 -10.68 -7.66 8.31
N GLN A 133 -11.15 -8.90 8.21
CA GLN A 133 -11.44 -9.72 9.37
C GLN A 133 -10.26 -10.64 9.67
N PRO A 134 -10.10 -11.10 10.93
CA PRO A 134 -9.11 -12.11 11.28
C PRO A 134 -9.15 -13.30 10.31
N SER A 135 -7.98 -13.70 9.82
CA SER A 135 -7.84 -14.79 8.84
C SER A 135 -7.04 -15.93 9.47
N ARG A 136 -7.42 -17.18 9.17
CA ARG A 136 -6.75 -18.39 9.67
C ARG A 136 -5.44 -18.67 8.95
N ASP A 137 -5.38 -18.34 7.66
CA ASP A 137 -4.21 -18.55 6.81
C ASP A 137 -4.09 -17.48 5.71
N THR A 138 -2.95 -17.48 5.01
CA THR A 138 -2.67 -16.52 3.93
C THR A 138 -3.57 -16.69 2.72
N GLY A 139 -4.18 -17.86 2.51
CA GLY A 139 -5.16 -18.09 1.45
C GLY A 139 -6.47 -17.37 1.73
N GLU A 140 -6.98 -17.49 2.96
CA GLU A 140 -8.17 -16.78 3.43
C GLU A 140 -7.95 -15.26 3.39
N LEU A 141 -6.79 -14.79 3.86
CA LEU A 141 -6.44 -13.36 3.79
C LEU A 141 -6.36 -12.87 2.34
N THR A 142 -5.77 -13.65 1.44
CA THR A 142 -5.69 -13.32 0.01
C THR A 142 -7.07 -13.21 -0.61
N ALA A 143 -7.95 -14.18 -0.35
CA ALA A 143 -9.31 -14.19 -0.87
C ALA A 143 -10.14 -13.01 -0.36
N GLN A 144 -9.98 -12.63 0.92
CA GLN A 144 -10.59 -11.42 1.46
C GLN A 144 -10.09 -10.16 0.75
N MET A 145 -8.77 -10.05 0.53
CA MET A 145 -8.17 -8.90 -0.15
C MET A 145 -8.65 -8.74 -1.58
N GLN A 146 -8.69 -9.85 -2.33
CA GLN A 146 -9.16 -9.86 -3.71
C GLN A 146 -10.64 -9.45 -3.79
N ARG A 147 -11.47 -9.95 -2.87
CA ARG A 147 -12.89 -9.57 -2.80
C ARG A 147 -13.06 -8.10 -2.48
N LEU A 148 -12.44 -7.59 -1.41
CA LEU A 148 -12.56 -6.18 -1.04
C LEU A 148 -12.02 -5.25 -2.14
N TRP A 149 -10.94 -5.63 -2.82
CA TRP A 149 -10.43 -4.89 -3.97
C TRP A 149 -11.40 -4.92 -5.15
N GLN A 150 -12.02 -6.06 -5.44
CA GLN A 150 -13.03 -6.20 -6.50
C GLN A 150 -14.35 -5.50 -6.17
N ASP A 151 -14.71 -5.39 -4.90
CA ASP A 151 -15.96 -4.75 -4.47
C ASP A 151 -15.80 -3.25 -4.20
N LEU A 152 -14.57 -2.73 -4.17
CA LEU A 152 -14.28 -1.32 -3.95
C LEU A 152 -15.02 -0.44 -4.99
N PRO A 153 -15.96 0.42 -4.58
CA PRO A 153 -16.68 1.26 -5.53
C PRO A 153 -15.73 2.23 -6.23
N GLN A 154 -15.87 2.37 -7.56
CA GLN A 154 -15.03 3.29 -8.33
C GLN A 154 -15.19 4.75 -7.86
N GLY A 155 -16.38 5.14 -7.39
CA GLY A 155 -16.64 6.45 -6.80
C GLY A 155 -15.73 6.80 -5.62
N VAL A 156 -15.39 5.81 -4.78
CA VAL A 156 -14.46 6.01 -3.66
C VAL A 156 -13.05 6.34 -4.17
N ILE A 157 -12.64 5.73 -5.29
CA ILE A 157 -11.34 5.98 -5.91
C ILE A 157 -11.31 7.35 -6.58
N SER A 158 -12.37 7.72 -7.32
CA SER A 158 -12.45 9.03 -7.98
C SER A 158 -12.46 10.17 -6.96
N ASP A 159 -13.28 10.09 -5.91
CA ASP A 159 -13.38 11.11 -4.86
C ASP A 159 -12.02 11.31 -4.16
N LEU A 160 -11.30 10.21 -3.93
CA LEU A 160 -9.98 10.23 -3.33
C LEU A 160 -8.94 10.91 -4.24
N ILE A 161 -8.94 10.59 -5.54
CA ILE A 161 -8.05 11.24 -6.51
C ILE A 161 -8.37 12.74 -6.62
N GLU A 162 -9.65 13.11 -6.68
CA GLU A 162 -10.11 14.50 -6.72
C GLU A 162 -9.78 15.28 -5.45
N SER A 163 -9.66 14.59 -4.31
CA SER A 163 -9.23 15.21 -3.04
C SER A 163 -7.75 15.59 -3.01
N MET A 164 -6.91 15.01 -3.87
CA MET A 164 -5.45 15.10 -3.77
C MET A 164 -4.89 16.51 -3.88
N PRO A 165 -5.35 17.41 -4.78
CA PRO A 165 -4.83 18.77 -4.84
C PRO A 165 -4.92 19.47 -3.48
N ARG A 166 -6.06 19.34 -2.78
CA ARG A 166 -6.28 19.91 -1.45
C ARG A 166 -5.32 19.33 -0.41
N ARG A 167 -5.09 18.02 -0.45
CA ARG A 167 -4.22 17.30 0.49
C ARG A 167 -2.75 17.66 0.29
N ILE A 168 -2.33 17.81 -0.97
CA ILE A 168 -1.00 18.31 -1.34
C ILE A 168 -0.83 19.75 -0.83
N SER A 169 -1.80 20.64 -1.06
CA SER A 169 -1.75 22.02 -0.56
C SER A 169 -1.62 22.08 0.97
N ALA A 170 -2.34 21.23 1.69
CA ALA A 170 -2.23 21.14 3.14
C ALA A 170 -0.86 20.61 3.61
N CYS A 171 -0.29 19.62 2.91
CA CYS A 171 1.06 19.12 3.19
C CYS A 171 2.14 20.19 2.97
N ILE A 172 2.00 20.99 1.91
CA ILE A 172 2.89 22.13 1.63
C ILE A 172 2.75 23.18 2.73
N ALA A 173 1.53 23.54 3.13
CA ALA A 173 1.29 24.49 4.21
C ALA A 173 1.86 24.02 5.55
N ALA A 174 1.82 22.71 5.81
CA ALA A 174 2.42 22.07 6.99
C ALA A 174 3.96 21.92 6.89
N ARG A 175 4.60 22.35 5.80
CA ARG A 175 6.05 22.17 5.52
C ARG A 175 6.50 20.71 5.64
N GLY A 176 5.65 19.76 5.25
CA GLY A 176 5.93 18.32 5.38
C GLY A 176 5.68 17.74 6.78
N GLY A 177 5.06 18.50 7.69
CA GLY A 177 4.54 17.97 8.95
C GLY A 177 3.30 17.08 8.77
N PHE A 178 2.95 16.32 9.81
CA PHE A 178 1.75 15.47 9.79
C PHE A 178 0.50 16.29 9.48
N THR A 179 -0.24 15.87 8.46
CA THR A 179 -1.54 16.44 8.11
C THR A 179 -2.64 15.62 8.79
N THR A 180 -3.68 16.28 9.30
CA THR A 180 -4.85 15.65 9.92
C THR A 180 -5.81 15.18 8.83
N TYR A 181 -5.54 14.03 8.22
CA TYR A 181 -6.45 13.33 7.31
C TYR A 181 -6.57 11.85 7.68
#